data_AF-A0A941ZCX8-F1
#
_entry.id   AF-A0A941ZCX8-F1
#
_cell.length_a   1.000
_cell.length_b   1.000
_cell.length_c   1.000
_cell.angle_alpha   90.00
_cell.angle_beta   90.00
_cell.angle_gamma   90.00
#
_symmetry.space_group_name_H-M   'P 1'
#
loop_
_entity.id
_entity.type
_entity.pdbx_description
1 polymer ?
#
loop_
_entity_poly.entity_id
_entity_poly.type
_entity_poly.pdbx_seq_one_letter_code
_entity_poly.pdbx_strand_id
1 'polypeptide(L)'
;MNIALKILFAFGLATGALLAQAAPFKPYPGAQIDEYTTEAVNRRAASKTGEDAGKTTIYVTTDAYEKVVAFYRRSGREFVMPGGLGQPSDLPEGKKLRQMYLILDGASGLRTSRSWLKIQSPYVGPTWKTDLKPGDAPIRELTAIMHVQAK
;
A
#
# COMPACT_ATOMS: atom_id res chain seq x y z
N MET A 1 60.76 36.45 6.55
CA MET A 1 59.61 37.28 6.93
C MET A 1 58.45 36.95 6.00
N ASN A 2 57.32 36.51 6.57
CA ASN A 2 55.96 36.28 6.01
C ASN A 2 55.79 35.02 5.11
N ILE A 3 55.28 33.87 5.60
CA ILE A 3 53.94 33.48 6.12
C ILE A 3 52.90 33.28 5.01
N ALA A 4 52.39 32.03 4.92
CA ALA A 4 51.02 31.55 4.58
C ALA A 4 51.13 30.31 3.66
N LEU A 5 51.00 29.05 4.08
CA LEU A 5 49.97 28.34 4.87
C LEU A 5 48.57 28.35 4.24
N LYS A 6 48.05 27.13 3.99
CA LYS A 6 46.61 26.71 3.90
C LYS A 6 45.90 26.97 2.56
N ILE A 7 45.09 26.09 1.95
CA ILE A 7 44.29 24.92 2.36
C ILE A 7 44.09 24.00 1.12
N LEU A 8 44.28 22.68 1.25
CA LEU A 8 43.70 21.69 0.33
C LEU A 8 42.18 21.61 0.62
N PHE A 9 41.34 22.04 -0.32
CA PHE A 9 39.91 21.75 -0.27
C PHE A 9 39.67 20.32 -0.77
N ALA A 10 39.68 19.36 0.15
CA ALA A 10 39.07 18.07 -0.10
C ALA A 10 37.54 18.26 -0.04
N PHE A 11 36.91 18.45 -1.20
CA PHE A 11 35.46 18.34 -1.34
C PHE A 11 35.08 16.85 -1.20
N GLY A 12 35.01 16.38 0.03
CA GLY A 12 34.37 15.11 0.35
C GLY A 12 32.88 15.25 0.09
N LEU A 13 32.40 14.77 -1.06
CA LEU A 13 30.98 14.47 -1.22
C LEU A 13 30.64 13.36 -0.23
N ALA A 14 30.23 13.75 0.97
CA ALA A 14 29.48 12.88 1.85
C ALA A 14 28.09 12.71 1.22
N THR A 15 27.96 11.79 0.26
CA THR A 15 26.68 11.21 -0.12
C THR A 15 26.15 10.45 1.08
N GLY A 16 25.50 11.19 1.99
CA GLY A 16 24.69 10.60 3.04
C GLY A 16 23.59 9.81 2.37
N ALA A 17 23.73 8.49 2.34
CA ALA A 17 22.61 7.61 2.06
C ALA A 17 21.55 7.93 3.12
N LEU A 18 20.51 8.66 2.72
CA LEU A 18 19.28 8.72 3.51
C LEU A 18 18.80 7.28 3.63
N LEU A 19 19.12 6.64 4.76
CA LEU A 19 18.39 5.47 5.19
C LEU A 19 16.96 5.95 5.38
N ALA A 20 16.13 5.78 4.35
CA ALA A 20 14.71 6.06 4.39
C ALA A 20 14.12 5.19 5.49
N GLN A 21 14.05 5.74 6.71
CA GLN A 21 13.32 5.12 7.79
C GLN A 21 11.88 5.08 7.36
N ALA A 22 11.39 3.86 7.17
CA ALA A 22 10.00 3.55 6.88
C ALA A 22 9.12 4.37 7.83
N ALA A 23 8.33 5.30 7.28
CA ALA A 23 7.36 6.00 8.10
C ALA A 23 6.37 4.94 8.64
N PRO A 24 6.10 4.90 9.96
CA PRO A 24 5.14 3.95 10.50
C PRO A 24 3.78 4.17 9.84
N PHE A 25 3.08 3.07 9.56
CA PHE A 25 1.73 3.15 8.99
C PHE A 25 0.82 3.96 9.93
N LYS A 26 0.10 4.92 9.35
CA LYS A 26 -0.93 5.70 10.02
C LYS A 26 -2.28 5.46 9.35
N PRO A 27 -3.32 5.02 10.08
CA PRO A 27 -4.67 4.94 9.54
C PRO A 27 -5.15 6.30 9.03
N TYR A 28 -5.90 6.28 7.93
CA TYR A 28 -6.48 7.49 7.34
C TYR A 28 -7.52 8.08 8.31
N PRO A 29 -7.52 9.39 8.59
CA PRO A 29 -8.47 10.00 9.51
C PRO A 29 -9.93 9.71 9.12
N GLY A 30 -10.71 9.18 10.07
CA GLY A 30 -12.12 8.83 9.84
C GLY A 30 -12.34 7.52 9.07
N ALA A 31 -11.30 6.79 8.68
CA ALA A 31 -11.47 5.45 8.15
C ALA A 31 -11.79 4.45 9.28
N GLN A 32 -12.69 3.51 8.99
CA GLN A 32 -13.12 2.47 9.92
C GLN A 32 -12.56 1.12 9.50
N ILE A 33 -12.29 0.23 10.45
CA ILE A 33 -11.89 -1.14 10.13
C ILE A 33 -13.12 -1.91 9.63
N ASP A 34 -12.97 -2.58 8.48
CA ASP A 34 -13.92 -3.60 8.03
C ASP A 34 -13.54 -4.92 8.70
N GLU A 35 -14.04 -5.14 9.91
CA GLU A 35 -13.67 -6.29 10.75
C GLU A 35 -13.98 -7.61 10.06
N TYR A 36 -15.21 -7.76 9.55
CA TYR A 36 -15.65 -8.97 8.87
C TYR A 36 -14.71 -9.36 7.71
N THR A 37 -14.39 -8.41 6.83
CA THR A 37 -13.55 -8.72 5.68
C THR A 37 -12.09 -8.89 6.07
N THR A 38 -11.61 -8.13 7.07
CA THR A 38 -10.28 -8.27 7.66
C THR A 38 -10.06 -9.68 8.20
N GLU A 39 -10.99 -10.18 9.02
CA GLU A 39 -10.95 -11.53 9.56
C GLU A 39 -11.01 -12.59 8.46
N ALA A 40 -11.92 -12.44 7.49
CA ALA A 40 -12.07 -13.38 6.39
C ALA A 40 -10.79 -13.52 5.55
N VAL A 41 -10.12 -12.41 5.24
CA VAL A 41 -8.84 -12.42 4.50
C VAL A 41 -7.75 -13.10 5.30
N ASN A 42 -7.59 -12.73 6.58
CA ASN A 42 -6.53 -13.30 7.41
C ASN A 42 -6.74 -14.80 7.64
N ARG A 43 -7.98 -15.24 7.86
CA ARG A 43 -8.32 -16.66 7.94
C ARG A 43 -7.97 -17.39 6.64
N ARG A 44 -8.33 -16.84 5.48
CA ARG A 44 -8.00 -17.43 4.18
C ARG A 44 -6.48 -17.50 3.94
N ALA A 45 -5.74 -16.46 4.33
CA ALA A 45 -4.29 -16.41 4.22
C ALA A 45 -3.65 -17.49 5.11
N ALA A 46 -4.05 -17.57 6.38
CA ALA A 46 -3.58 -18.59 7.32
C ALA A 46 -3.87 -20.02 6.82
N SER A 47 -5.03 -20.28 6.21
CA SER A 47 -5.33 -21.59 5.61
C SER A 47 -4.45 -21.97 4.42
N LYS A 48 -3.80 -21.00 3.75
CA LYS A 48 -2.95 -21.25 2.57
C LYS A 48 -1.46 -21.30 2.89
N THR A 49 -0.99 -20.44 3.79
CA THR A 49 0.44 -20.23 4.07
C THR A 49 0.82 -20.54 5.52
N GLY A 50 -0.13 -21.05 6.32
CA GLY A 50 0.11 -21.41 7.72
C GLY A 50 0.57 -20.21 8.55
N GLU A 51 1.51 -20.47 9.46
CA GLU A 51 2.06 -19.47 10.38
C GLU A 51 2.83 -18.34 9.68
N ASP A 52 3.17 -18.48 8.39
CA ASP A 52 3.87 -17.47 7.61
C ASP A 52 2.92 -16.52 6.87
N ALA A 53 1.61 -16.62 7.14
CA ALA A 53 0.63 -15.66 6.65
C ALA A 53 0.90 -14.26 7.23
N GLY A 54 1.19 -13.31 6.34
CA GLY A 54 1.16 -11.89 6.69
C GLY A 54 -0.24 -11.46 7.16
N LYS A 55 -0.30 -10.44 8.02
CA LYS A 55 -1.53 -9.87 8.53
C LYS A 55 -2.02 -8.76 7.62
N THR A 56 -3.28 -8.80 7.21
CA THR A 56 -3.95 -7.74 6.47
C THR A 56 -4.96 -7.05 7.37
N THR A 57 -4.97 -5.71 7.41
CA THR A 57 -6.05 -4.91 8.03
C THR A 57 -6.69 -4.06 6.96
N ILE A 58 -8.02 -4.13 6.84
CA ILE A 58 -8.77 -3.39 5.83
C ILE A 58 -9.50 -2.22 6.50
N TYR A 59 -9.15 -1.01 6.08
CA TYR A 59 -9.86 0.20 6.45
C TYR A 59 -10.74 0.66 5.29
N VAL A 60 -11.90 1.23 5.60
CA VAL A 60 -12.83 1.79 4.62
C VAL A 60 -13.21 3.21 4.99
N THR A 61 -13.40 4.06 3.97
CA THR A 61 -13.88 5.43 4.13
C THR A 61 -14.79 5.81 2.97
N THR A 62 -15.71 6.73 3.21
CA THR A 62 -16.56 7.38 2.20
C THR A 62 -15.83 8.48 1.44
N ASP A 63 -14.62 8.87 1.89
CA ASP A 63 -13.80 9.86 1.20
C ASP A 63 -13.37 9.38 -0.20
N ALA A 64 -13.26 10.33 -1.12
CA ALA A 64 -12.86 10.09 -2.50
C ALA A 64 -11.45 9.49 -2.61
N TYR A 65 -11.26 8.61 -3.60
CA TYR A 65 -10.00 7.93 -3.89
C TYR A 65 -8.80 8.88 -3.95
N GLU A 66 -8.93 10.00 -4.67
CA GLU A 66 -7.88 10.99 -4.88
C GLU A 66 -7.40 11.61 -3.56
N LYS A 67 -8.33 11.85 -2.63
CA LYS A 67 -8.04 12.43 -1.32
C LYS A 67 -7.24 11.44 -0.46
N VAL A 68 -7.63 10.17 -0.46
CA VAL A 68 -6.93 9.10 0.26
C VAL A 68 -5.55 8.84 -0.35
N VAL A 69 -5.45 8.81 -1.68
CA VAL A 69 -4.17 8.69 -2.39
C VAL A 69 -3.23 9.85 -2.04
N ALA A 70 -3.73 11.09 -2.06
CA ALA A 70 -2.93 12.27 -1.74
C ALA A 70 -2.37 12.22 -0.31
N PHE A 71 -3.16 11.73 0.65
CA PHE A 71 -2.71 11.53 2.02
C PHE A 71 -1.53 10.54 2.12
N TYR A 72 -1.59 9.42 1.43
CA TYR A 72 -0.58 8.36 1.53
C TYR A 72 0.59 8.49 0.56
N ARG A 73 0.50 9.32 -0.47
CA ARG A 73 1.51 9.43 -1.54
C ARG A 73 2.93 9.73 -1.03
N ARG A 74 3.07 10.39 0.11
CA ARG A 74 4.37 10.71 0.73
C ARG A 74 4.82 9.70 1.79
N SER A 75 3.97 8.72 2.13
CA SER A 75 4.25 7.73 3.18
C SER A 75 5.11 6.56 2.71
N GLY A 76 5.29 6.39 1.40
CA GLY A 76 6.06 5.29 0.84
C GLY A 76 6.31 5.46 -0.66
N ARG A 77 6.96 4.46 -1.25
CA ARG A 77 7.24 4.42 -2.69
C ARG A 77 6.07 3.77 -3.43
N GLU A 78 5.54 4.46 -4.44
CA GLU A 78 4.54 3.88 -5.33
C GLU A 78 5.11 2.67 -6.08
N PHE A 79 4.36 1.57 -6.06
CA PHE A 79 4.70 0.34 -6.75
C PHE A 79 3.74 0.13 -7.92
N VAL A 80 4.27 0.23 -9.14
CA VAL A 80 3.49 -0.08 -10.34
C VAL A 80 3.52 -1.59 -10.56
N MET A 81 2.36 -2.23 -10.45
CA MET A 81 2.23 -3.67 -10.69
C MET A 81 2.64 -4.01 -12.15
N PRO A 82 3.50 -5.02 -12.35
CA PRO A 82 3.86 -5.46 -13.70
C PRO A 82 2.65 -6.02 -14.46
N GLY A 83 2.67 -5.92 -15.79
CA GLY A 83 1.64 -6.50 -16.66
C GLY A 83 0.26 -5.82 -16.58
N GLY A 84 0.19 -4.56 -16.14
CA GLY A 84 -1.07 -3.81 -16.10
C GLY A 84 -2.03 -4.21 -14.96
N LEU A 85 -1.64 -5.12 -14.07
CA LEU A 85 -2.46 -5.63 -12.95
C LEU A 85 -2.85 -4.58 -11.90
N GLY A 86 -2.32 -3.35 -12.01
CA GLY A 86 -2.64 -2.17 -11.19
C GLY A 86 -3.37 -1.06 -11.95
N GLN A 87 -3.59 -1.21 -13.26
CA GLN A 87 -4.31 -0.23 -14.07
C GLN A 87 -5.81 -0.27 -13.78
N PRO A 88 -6.55 0.81 -14.13
CA PRO A 88 -7.99 0.78 -14.09
C PRO A 88 -8.52 -0.41 -14.90
N SER A 89 -9.20 -1.34 -14.24
CA SER A 89 -9.90 -2.44 -14.91
C SER A 89 -11.39 -2.19 -14.87
N ASP A 90 -12.09 -2.50 -15.95
CA ASP A 90 -13.54 -2.39 -15.98
C ASP A 90 -14.17 -3.39 -15.01
N LEU A 91 -15.10 -2.89 -14.20
CA LEU A 91 -16.00 -3.66 -13.37
C LEU A 91 -17.33 -3.82 -14.12
N PRO A 92 -18.19 -4.77 -13.69
CA PRO A 92 -19.59 -4.77 -14.11
C PRO A 92 -20.22 -3.38 -14.00
N GLU A 93 -21.22 -3.11 -14.83
CA GLU A 93 -21.93 -1.83 -14.91
C GLU A 93 -21.08 -0.65 -15.43
N GLY A 94 -19.92 -0.91 -16.04
CA GLY A 94 -19.08 0.12 -16.65
C GLY A 94 -18.30 0.97 -15.64
N LYS A 95 -18.26 0.55 -14.37
CA LYS A 95 -17.44 1.22 -13.34
C LYS A 95 -15.97 0.89 -13.55
N LYS A 96 -15.07 1.81 -13.18
CA LYS A 96 -13.63 1.60 -13.28
C LYS A 96 -13.02 1.34 -11.90
N LEU A 97 -12.33 0.21 -11.76
CA LEU A 97 -11.58 -0.12 -10.55
C LEU A 97 -10.26 0.63 -10.53
N ARG A 98 -10.13 1.64 -9.68
CA ARG A 98 -8.85 2.34 -9.46
C ARG A 98 -8.11 1.72 -8.30
N GLN A 99 -6.79 1.62 -8.42
CA GLN A 99 -5.93 1.10 -7.37
C GLN A 99 -4.54 1.71 -7.38
N MET A 100 -3.95 1.89 -6.20
CA MET A 100 -2.57 2.29 -6.01
C MET A 100 -1.93 1.35 -4.99
N TYR A 101 -0.67 0.99 -5.22
CA TYR A 101 0.13 0.20 -4.30
C TYR A 101 1.28 1.06 -3.77
N LEU A 102 1.52 1.02 -2.47
CA LEU A 102 2.62 1.75 -1.81
C LEU A 102 3.45 0.79 -0.97
N ILE A 103 4.76 0.83 -1.13
CA ILE A 103 5.72 0.14 -0.27
C ILE A 103 6.18 1.12 0.80
N LEU A 104 5.94 0.79 2.07
CA LEU A 104 6.22 1.68 3.20
C LEU A 104 7.64 1.49 3.77
N ASP A 105 8.28 0.37 3.47
CA ASP A 105 9.54 -0.05 4.10
C ASP A 105 10.77 -0.01 3.17
N GLY A 106 10.64 0.62 2.00
CA GLY A 106 11.74 0.76 1.03
C GLY A 106 12.09 -0.52 0.26
N ALA A 107 11.37 -1.62 0.46
CA ALA A 107 11.60 -2.86 -0.29
C ALA A 107 11.44 -2.66 -1.81
N SER A 108 12.04 -3.56 -2.59
CA SER A 108 12.02 -3.49 -4.07
C SER A 108 10.66 -3.84 -4.67
N GLY A 109 9.86 -4.67 -4.00
CA GLY A 109 8.52 -5.06 -4.45
C GLY A 109 7.62 -5.53 -3.31
N LEU A 110 6.34 -5.74 -3.61
CA LEU A 110 5.34 -6.13 -2.60
C LEU A 110 5.68 -7.45 -1.90
N ARG A 111 6.27 -8.42 -2.62
CA ARG A 111 6.66 -9.73 -2.05
C ARG A 111 7.86 -9.65 -1.11
N THR A 112 8.74 -8.67 -1.30
CA THR A 112 9.92 -8.45 -0.46
C THR A 112 9.66 -7.40 0.63
N SER A 113 8.47 -6.79 0.62
CA SER A 113 8.06 -5.78 1.59
C SER A 113 7.42 -6.42 2.81
N ARG A 114 7.86 -5.96 3.98
CA ARG A 114 7.25 -6.26 5.28
C ARG A 114 6.04 -5.40 5.57
N SER A 115 5.85 -4.29 4.85
CA SER A 115 4.74 -3.37 5.08
C SER A 115 4.39 -2.60 3.80
N TRP A 116 3.21 -2.86 3.27
CA TRP A 116 2.72 -2.18 2.06
C TRP A 116 1.22 -1.91 2.12
N LEU A 117 0.75 -0.95 1.32
CA LEU A 117 -0.64 -0.57 1.19
C LEU A 117 -1.17 -0.89 -0.20
N LYS A 118 -2.43 -1.30 -0.27
CA LYS A 118 -3.27 -1.16 -1.46
C LYS A 118 -4.41 -0.21 -1.14
N ILE A 119 -4.55 0.84 -1.95
CA ILE A 119 -5.67 1.76 -1.91
C ILE A 119 -6.53 1.48 -3.13
N GLN A 120 -7.84 1.31 -2.97
CA GLN A 120 -8.72 0.87 -4.04
C GLN A 120 -10.09 1.56 -3.98
N SER A 121 -10.64 1.94 -5.14
CA SER A 121 -12.00 2.46 -5.27
C SER A 121 -12.59 2.11 -6.65
N PRO A 122 -13.85 1.63 -6.75
CA PRO A 122 -14.70 1.27 -5.62
C PRO A 122 -14.15 0.04 -4.86
N TYR A 123 -14.65 -0.18 -3.65
CA TYR A 123 -14.23 -1.31 -2.85
C TYR A 123 -14.90 -2.58 -3.35
N VAL A 124 -14.16 -3.32 -4.18
CA VAL A 124 -14.41 -4.73 -4.47
C VAL A 124 -13.67 -5.58 -3.44
N GLY A 125 -14.41 -6.47 -2.78
CA GLY A 125 -13.86 -7.36 -1.77
C GLY A 125 -12.69 -8.21 -2.31
N PRO A 126 -11.83 -8.74 -1.43
CA PRO A 126 -10.61 -9.47 -1.80
C PRO A 126 -10.87 -10.79 -2.57
N THR A 127 -12.12 -11.25 -2.61
CA THR A 127 -12.58 -12.46 -3.31
C THR A 127 -13.16 -12.22 -4.69
N TRP A 128 -13.15 -10.97 -5.20
CA TRP A 128 -13.88 -10.58 -6.42
C TRP A 128 -13.56 -11.35 -7.70
N LYS A 129 -12.38 -11.98 -7.79
CA LYS A 129 -12.01 -12.84 -8.93
C LYS A 129 -12.07 -14.35 -8.67
N THR A 130 -12.26 -14.81 -7.43
CA THR A 130 -12.05 -16.24 -7.14
C THR A 130 -13.29 -17.04 -6.84
N ASP A 131 -14.32 -16.55 -6.15
CA ASP A 131 -15.42 -17.45 -5.74
C ASP A 131 -16.74 -16.71 -5.45
N LEU A 132 -17.04 -15.61 -6.15
CA LEU A 132 -18.31 -14.92 -5.92
C LEU A 132 -19.43 -15.56 -6.74
N LYS A 133 -20.48 -16.06 -6.08
CA LYS A 133 -21.77 -16.18 -6.74
C LYS A 133 -22.27 -14.77 -7.03
N PRO A 134 -23.10 -14.56 -8.07
CA PRO A 134 -23.78 -13.28 -8.28
C PRO A 134 -24.47 -12.83 -6.98
N GLY A 135 -23.99 -11.73 -6.37
CA GLY A 135 -24.49 -11.21 -5.08
C GLY A 135 -23.50 -11.21 -3.90
N ASP A 136 -22.36 -11.91 -3.99
CA ASP A 136 -21.56 -12.25 -2.78
C ASP A 136 -20.48 -11.22 -2.37
N ALA A 137 -20.21 -10.17 -3.14
CA ALA A 137 -19.52 -9.00 -2.61
C ALA A 137 -20.08 -7.75 -3.28
N PRO A 138 -20.87 -6.91 -2.58
CA PRO A 138 -21.34 -5.68 -3.17
C PRO A 138 -20.13 -4.84 -3.57
N ILE A 139 -20.12 -4.36 -4.82
CA ILE A 139 -19.26 -3.22 -5.19
C ILE A 139 -19.71 -2.09 -4.25
N ARG A 140 -18.89 -1.79 -3.25
CA ARG A 140 -19.17 -0.71 -2.30
C ARG A 140 -18.55 0.56 -2.84
N GLU A 141 -19.35 1.62 -2.94
CA GLU A 141 -18.89 2.97 -3.30
C GLU A 141 -18.11 3.62 -2.13
N LEU A 142 -17.04 2.93 -1.73
CA LEU A 142 -16.12 3.29 -0.66
C LEU A 142 -14.69 3.23 -1.21
N THR A 143 -13.79 3.96 -0.57
CA THR A 143 -12.36 3.78 -0.75
C THR A 143 -11.85 2.82 0.32
N ALA A 144 -11.23 1.72 -0.09
CA ALA A 144 -10.58 0.78 0.80
C ALA A 144 -9.07 1.04 0.87
N ILE A 145 -8.51 0.92 2.07
CA ILE A 145 -7.08 0.97 2.37
C ILE A 145 -6.73 -0.36 3.03
N MET A 146 -6.02 -1.22 2.32
CA MET A 146 -5.57 -2.52 2.81
C MET A 146 -4.12 -2.38 3.24
N HIS A 147 -3.85 -2.47 4.53
CA HIS A 147 -2.50 -2.52 5.07
C HIS A 147 -2.08 -3.97 5.26
N VAL A 148 -1.02 -4.38 4.57
CA VAL A 148 -0.47 -5.73 4.64
C VAL A 148 0.87 -5.67 5.34
N GLN A 149 1.00 -6.46 6.40
CA GLN A 149 2.21 -6.65 7.17
C GLN A 149 2.67 -8.09 6.97
N ALA A 150 3.79 -8.27 6.26
CA ALA A 150 4.40 -9.61 6.19
C ALA A 150 5.02 -9.97 7.55
N LYS A 151 5.18 -11.27 7.79
CA LYS A 151 5.88 -11.78 8.98
C LYS A 151 7.38 -11.48 8.90
#